data_AF-A0A9P5XTJ9-F1
#
_entry.id   AF-A0A9P5XTJ9-F1
#
_cell.length_a   1.000
_cell.length_b   1.000
_cell.length_c   1.000
_cell.angle_alpha   90.00
_cell.angle_beta   90.00
_cell.angle_gamma   90.00
#
_symmetry.space_group_name_H-M   'P 1'
#
loop_
_entity.id
_entity.type
_entity.pdbx_description
1 polymer ?
#
loop_
_entity_poly.entity_id
_entity_poly.type
_entity_poly.pdbx_seq_one_letter_code
_entity_poly.pdbx_strand_id
1 'polypeptide(L)'
;MEWFTRTITAVLGAMFYPTNDGYDEKSSDSDAPALFQSLVDRSIEAWKSLNYVGRDQAEAITRWTRILRNIKSLEALLESSKLFWFFQLKESFVQQKLLGKWNSDSLDAYILLPLEHGFANNQDCFFISHYWNTPEHPDPQGHDMRLFLEDIGQTEWSYVWVDWTCMPQSPRTEAESYYFKNMLQFIPTLVRDCAFEWRFPSFAPRAWILFEIAEYVFTHSGGIAITEDITPFISHVIELVQEGVRPTLSKYGYTCTNNSDILYVIGWLEVLVILVKIFPDVGMRQQILDSLDTDNVGIFRLTPIGLGIDKRRGIITEQDGTEHRFTPIPGTH
;
A
#
# COMPACT_ATOMS: atom_id res chain seq x y z
N MET A 1 -8.88 -0.07 30.14
CA MET A 1 -10.25 -0.46 29.76
C MET A 1 -11.18 0.53 30.42
N GLU A 2 -12.12 1.03 29.62
CA GLU A 2 -13.02 2.17 29.86
C GLU A 2 -12.44 3.57 29.62
N TRP A 3 -13.23 4.31 28.85
CA TRP A 3 -13.21 5.75 28.55
C TRP A 3 -12.52 6.27 27.30
N PHE A 4 -13.16 5.92 26.18
CA PHE A 4 -13.38 6.78 25.02
C PHE A 4 -14.26 8.00 25.42
N THR A 5 -14.09 9.11 24.69
CA THR A 5 -15.00 10.29 24.48
C THR A 5 -14.70 11.61 25.22
N ARG A 6 -14.56 12.68 24.41
CA ARG A 6 -14.75 14.14 24.64
C ARG A 6 -13.51 14.92 25.14
N THR A 7 -13.01 16.02 24.55
CA THR A 7 -13.63 17.12 23.75
C THR A 7 -12.57 17.95 22.99
N ILE A 8 -12.94 18.50 21.81
CA ILE A 8 -12.26 19.55 21.01
C ILE A 8 -12.70 20.98 21.46
N THR A 9 -11.79 21.96 21.30
CA THR A 9 -11.97 23.44 21.13
C THR A 9 -12.15 24.31 22.39
N ALA A 10 -11.61 25.54 22.56
CA ALA A 10 -10.94 26.50 21.67
C ALA A 10 -10.17 27.56 22.50
N VAL A 11 -9.22 28.30 21.90
CA VAL A 11 -8.95 29.71 22.23
C VAL A 11 -8.78 30.53 20.93
N LEU A 12 -9.73 31.45 20.73
CA LEU A 12 -9.92 32.49 19.71
C LEU A 12 -8.89 33.63 19.92
N GLY A 13 -8.58 34.60 19.02
CA GLY A 13 -9.29 35.41 18.02
C GLY A 13 -8.55 36.78 18.01
N ALA A 14 -8.65 37.76 17.10
CA ALA A 14 -9.49 38.07 15.95
C ALA A 14 -8.84 39.26 15.20
N MET A 15 -9.18 39.53 13.94
CA MET A 15 -9.48 40.88 13.43
C MET A 15 -10.22 40.82 12.08
N PHE A 16 -11.21 41.70 11.96
CA PHE A 16 -12.25 41.83 10.91
C PHE A 16 -11.75 42.53 9.63
N TYR A 17 -12.32 42.21 8.45
CA TYR A 17 -13.42 42.93 7.75
C TYR A 17 -13.84 42.16 6.46
N PRO A 18 -15.08 42.33 5.94
CA PRO A 18 -15.66 41.52 4.87
C PRO A 18 -15.64 42.23 3.51
N THR A 19 -15.73 41.46 2.42
CA THR A 19 -16.44 41.85 1.19
C THR A 19 -16.93 40.61 0.46
N ASN A 20 -18.23 40.63 0.15
CA ASN A 20 -18.92 39.81 -0.84
C ASN A 20 -18.20 39.90 -2.19
N ASP A 21 -18.12 38.78 -2.92
CA ASP A 21 -18.60 38.73 -4.30
C ASP A 21 -18.88 37.27 -4.68
N GLY A 22 -19.99 37.09 -5.38
CA GLY A 22 -20.70 35.81 -5.52
C GLY A 22 -19.96 34.73 -6.30
N TYR A 23 -20.23 33.49 -5.89
CA TYR A 23 -20.04 32.33 -6.74
C TYR A 23 -21.40 31.75 -7.09
N ASP A 24 -21.66 31.70 -8.39
CA ASP A 24 -22.73 30.95 -9.03
C ASP A 24 -22.71 29.50 -8.54
N GLU A 25 -23.80 29.06 -7.93
CA GLU A 25 -24.14 27.65 -7.82
C GLU A 25 -24.29 27.08 -9.25
N LYS A 26 -23.34 26.22 -9.65
CA LYS A 26 -23.56 25.26 -10.73
C LYS A 26 -23.27 23.85 -10.24
N SER A 27 -24.36 23.14 -9.91
CA SER A 27 -24.71 21.83 -10.47
C SER A 27 -23.61 20.74 -10.41
N SER A 28 -23.58 19.90 -9.38
CA SER A 28 -22.62 18.77 -9.28
C SER A 28 -23.20 17.40 -8.91
N ASP A 29 -24.52 17.19 -8.88
CA ASP A 29 -25.09 15.89 -8.45
C ASP A 29 -25.47 14.93 -9.60
N SER A 30 -25.48 15.35 -10.87
CA SER A 30 -25.93 14.50 -11.98
C SER A 30 -24.87 13.53 -12.53
N ASP A 31 -23.58 13.81 -12.32
CA ASP A 31 -22.50 13.17 -13.08
C ASP A 31 -21.79 12.06 -12.30
N ALA A 32 -21.90 12.05 -10.96
CA ALA A 32 -21.24 11.06 -10.10
C ALA A 32 -21.60 9.59 -10.42
N PRO A 33 -22.87 9.23 -10.69
CA PRO A 33 -23.21 7.86 -11.09
C PRO A 33 -22.58 7.46 -12.44
N ALA A 34 -22.43 8.40 -13.37
CA ALA A 34 -21.83 8.16 -14.67
C ALA A 34 -20.31 7.96 -14.57
N LEU A 35 -19.62 8.77 -13.76
CA LEU A 35 -18.19 8.62 -13.49
C LEU A 35 -17.86 7.27 -12.83
N PHE A 36 -18.66 6.85 -11.84
CA PHE A 36 -18.46 5.56 -11.19
C PHE A 36 -18.69 4.39 -12.15
N GLN A 37 -19.74 4.43 -12.97
CA GLN A 37 -20.00 3.38 -13.95
C GLN A 37 -18.89 3.31 -15.01
N SER A 38 -18.36 4.47 -15.44
CA SER A 38 -17.19 4.57 -16.32
C SER A 38 -15.96 3.87 -15.71
N LEU A 39 -15.66 4.15 -14.43
CA LEU A 39 -14.59 3.47 -13.69
C LEU A 39 -14.79 1.95 -13.69
N VAL A 40 -16.00 1.46 -13.40
CA VAL A 40 -16.32 0.03 -13.36
C VAL A 40 -16.07 -0.63 -14.72
N ASP A 41 -16.61 -0.07 -15.80
CA ASP A 41 -16.49 -0.66 -17.13
C ASP A 41 -15.04 -0.62 -17.64
N ARG A 42 -14.32 0.48 -17.40
CA ARG A 42 -12.89 0.61 -17.73
C ARG A 42 -12.03 -0.38 -16.95
N SER A 43 -12.33 -0.61 -15.68
CA SER A 43 -11.62 -1.59 -14.85
C SER A 43 -11.81 -3.02 -15.39
N ILE A 44 -13.04 -3.40 -15.72
CA ILE A 44 -13.35 -4.72 -16.28
C ILE A 44 -12.65 -4.93 -17.64
N GLU A 45 -12.56 -3.89 -18.45
CA GLU A 45 -11.83 -3.96 -19.72
C GLU A 45 -10.33 -4.13 -19.49
N ALA A 46 -9.75 -3.33 -18.59
CA ALA A 46 -8.33 -3.43 -18.22
C ALA A 46 -7.95 -4.86 -17.78
N TRP A 47 -8.81 -5.54 -17.01
CA TRP A 47 -8.54 -6.91 -16.54
C TRP A 47 -8.31 -7.93 -17.66
N LYS A 48 -8.94 -7.73 -18.82
CA LYS A 48 -8.81 -8.64 -19.98
C LYS A 48 -7.46 -8.50 -20.67
N SER A 49 -6.82 -7.34 -20.53
CA SER A 49 -5.49 -7.06 -21.09
C SER A 49 -4.34 -7.34 -20.13
N LEU A 50 -4.61 -7.64 -18.86
CA LEU A 50 -3.57 -7.91 -17.87
C LEU A 50 -2.80 -9.19 -18.20
N ASN A 51 -1.50 -9.17 -17.91
CA ASN A 51 -0.63 -10.32 -17.79
C ASN A 51 -0.96 -11.09 -16.50
N TYR A 52 -2.19 -11.61 -16.42
CA TYR A 52 -2.73 -12.24 -15.23
C TYR A 52 -1.88 -13.43 -14.75
N VAL A 53 -1.56 -13.43 -13.46
CA VAL A 53 -0.75 -14.48 -12.83
C VAL A 53 -1.66 -15.45 -12.07
N GLY A 54 -2.04 -16.55 -12.72
CA GLY A 54 -2.89 -17.57 -12.11
C GLY A 54 -3.30 -18.67 -13.08
N ARG A 55 -4.14 -19.62 -12.61
CA ARG A 55 -4.52 -20.80 -13.41
C ARG A 55 -5.75 -20.59 -14.30
N ASP A 56 -6.67 -19.70 -13.95
CA ASP A 56 -7.90 -19.46 -14.73
C ASP A 56 -8.31 -17.97 -14.70
N GLN A 57 -7.71 -17.20 -15.61
CA GLN A 57 -8.00 -15.76 -15.75
C GLN A 57 -9.49 -15.51 -16.08
N ALA A 58 -10.10 -16.34 -16.93
CA ALA A 58 -11.46 -16.14 -17.40
C ALA A 58 -12.48 -16.33 -16.27
N GLU A 59 -12.29 -17.36 -15.44
CA GLU A 59 -13.12 -17.57 -14.24
C GLU A 59 -12.95 -16.42 -13.24
N ALA A 60 -11.70 -16.02 -12.96
CA ALA A 60 -11.39 -14.94 -12.03
C ALA A 60 -12.04 -13.62 -12.48
N ILE A 61 -11.87 -13.23 -13.75
CA ILE A 61 -12.49 -12.02 -14.33
C ILE A 61 -14.01 -12.11 -14.27
N THR A 62 -14.60 -13.26 -14.60
CA THR A 62 -16.07 -13.43 -14.56
C THR A 62 -16.61 -13.25 -13.14
N ARG A 63 -15.94 -13.84 -12.15
CA ARG A 63 -16.31 -13.73 -10.74
C ARG A 63 -16.23 -12.28 -10.26
N TRP A 64 -15.12 -11.59 -10.50
CA TRP A 64 -14.93 -10.21 -10.04
C TRP A 64 -15.76 -9.20 -10.81
N THR A 65 -16.05 -9.45 -12.09
CA THR A 65 -17.00 -8.63 -12.88
C THR A 65 -18.37 -8.64 -12.22
N ARG A 66 -18.86 -9.82 -11.81
CA ARG A 66 -20.14 -9.94 -11.11
C ARG A 66 -20.13 -9.20 -9.78
N ILE A 67 -19.04 -9.27 -9.02
CA ILE A 67 -18.89 -8.56 -7.74
C ILE A 67 -18.92 -7.05 -7.98
N LEU A 68 -18.06 -6.53 -8.84
CA LEU A 68 -17.91 -5.10 -9.07
C LEU A 68 -19.18 -4.47 -9.67
N ARG A 69 -19.85 -5.12 -10.64
CA ARG A 69 -21.13 -4.64 -11.21
C ARG A 69 -22.28 -4.61 -10.20
N ASN A 70 -22.18 -5.35 -9.10
CA ASN A 70 -23.19 -5.33 -8.04
C ASN A 70 -23.02 -4.14 -7.09
N ILE A 71 -21.83 -3.52 -7.05
CA ILE A 71 -21.58 -2.29 -6.30
C ILE A 71 -22.15 -1.11 -7.09
N LYS A 72 -22.92 -0.22 -6.44
CA LYS A 72 -23.75 0.78 -7.12
C LYS A 72 -23.27 2.23 -7.01
N SER A 73 -22.28 2.48 -6.15
CA SER A 73 -21.69 3.81 -5.95
C SER A 73 -20.25 3.68 -5.48
N LEU A 74 -19.50 4.78 -5.59
CA LEU A 74 -18.15 4.89 -5.02
C LEU A 74 -18.18 4.68 -3.50
N GLU A 75 -19.14 5.27 -2.79
CA GLU A 75 -19.29 5.09 -1.35
C GLU A 75 -19.47 3.60 -0.98
N ALA A 76 -20.36 2.89 -1.69
CA ALA A 76 -20.56 1.45 -1.49
C ALA A 76 -19.32 0.60 -1.85
N LEU A 77 -18.47 1.07 -2.77
CA LEU A 77 -17.18 0.43 -3.08
C LEU A 77 -16.21 0.60 -1.92
N LEU A 78 -16.10 1.82 -1.38
CA LEU A 78 -15.19 2.14 -0.27
C LEU A 78 -15.57 1.40 1.01
N GLU A 79 -16.86 1.16 1.25
CA GLU A 79 -17.40 0.40 2.40
C GLU A 79 -17.46 -1.12 2.18
N SER A 80 -17.12 -1.60 0.98
CA SER A 80 -17.23 -3.00 0.62
C SER A 80 -16.23 -3.87 1.39
N SER A 81 -16.66 -5.07 1.80
CA SER A 81 -15.74 -6.13 2.27
C SER A 81 -14.99 -6.81 1.12
N LYS A 82 -15.39 -6.53 -0.14
CA LYS A 82 -14.66 -6.91 -1.34
C LYS A 82 -13.84 -5.72 -1.77
N LEU A 83 -12.55 -5.78 -1.45
CA LEU A 83 -11.60 -4.70 -1.61
C LEU A 83 -11.02 -4.66 -3.03
N PHE A 84 -10.74 -3.44 -3.49
CA PHE A 84 -10.13 -3.15 -4.77
C PHE A 84 -9.08 -2.07 -4.59
N TRP A 85 -7.94 -2.22 -5.25
CA TRP A 85 -6.93 -1.17 -5.38
C TRP A 85 -7.36 -0.17 -6.44
N PHE A 86 -7.32 1.13 -6.12
CA PHE A 86 -7.24 2.14 -7.16
C PHE A 86 -5.82 2.16 -7.70
N PHE A 87 -5.68 1.99 -9.01
CA PHE A 87 -4.43 2.24 -9.72
C PHE A 87 -4.65 3.39 -10.68
N GLN A 88 -3.70 4.31 -10.76
CA GLN A 88 -3.74 5.34 -11.79
C GLN A 88 -3.32 4.74 -13.13
N LEU A 89 -3.99 5.17 -14.19
CA LEU A 89 -3.55 4.96 -15.56
C LEU A 89 -2.21 5.67 -15.75
N LYS A 90 -1.21 4.99 -16.33
CA LYS A 90 0.09 5.63 -16.62
C LYS A 90 -0.08 6.92 -17.43
N GLU A 91 -0.95 6.91 -18.45
CA GLU A 91 -1.23 8.09 -19.29
C GLU A 91 -1.73 9.29 -18.48
N SER A 92 -2.48 9.05 -17.41
CA SER A 92 -2.94 10.10 -16.49
C SER A 92 -1.83 10.51 -15.52
N PHE A 93 -1.03 9.57 -15.03
CA PHE A 93 0.10 9.83 -14.14
C PHE A 93 1.15 10.73 -14.82
N VAL A 94 1.53 10.42 -16.06
CA VAL A 94 2.61 11.15 -16.77
C VAL A 94 2.27 12.60 -17.12
N GLN A 95 1.00 12.97 -17.08
CA GLN A 95 0.53 14.34 -17.33
C GLN A 95 0.59 15.23 -16.09
N GLN A 96 0.81 14.64 -14.91
CA GLN A 96 0.83 15.39 -13.65
C GLN A 96 2.12 16.19 -13.48
N LYS A 97 2.00 17.40 -12.92
CA LYS A 97 3.16 18.22 -12.54
C LYS A 97 3.62 18.00 -11.10
N LEU A 98 2.71 17.52 -10.26
CA LEU A 98 2.86 17.22 -8.84
C LEU A 98 2.10 15.93 -8.55
N LEU A 99 2.48 15.21 -7.50
CA LEU A 99 1.70 14.07 -7.01
C LEU A 99 0.31 14.53 -6.55
N GLY A 100 -0.70 14.35 -7.40
CA GLY A 100 -2.07 14.75 -7.10
C GLY A 100 -2.63 13.92 -5.96
N LYS A 101 -3.11 14.57 -4.89
CA LYS A 101 -3.85 13.88 -3.83
C LYS A 101 -5.05 13.15 -4.44
N TRP A 102 -5.29 11.90 -4.02
CA TRP A 102 -6.44 11.12 -4.47
C TRP A 102 -7.74 11.94 -4.36
N ASN A 103 -8.57 11.88 -5.41
CA ASN A 103 -9.80 12.65 -5.51
C ASN A 103 -10.93 11.82 -6.15
N SER A 104 -12.07 11.72 -5.44
CA SER A 104 -13.29 11.06 -5.91
C SER A 104 -13.90 11.66 -7.17
N ASP A 105 -13.58 12.91 -7.49
CA ASP A 105 -14.09 13.60 -8.69
C ASP A 105 -13.25 13.31 -9.94
N SER A 106 -12.10 12.64 -9.78
CA SER A 106 -11.14 12.37 -10.86
C SER A 106 -11.05 10.88 -11.21
N LEU A 107 -12.16 10.13 -11.13
CA LEU A 107 -12.19 8.67 -11.35
C LEU A 107 -11.73 8.24 -12.76
N ASP A 108 -11.72 9.16 -13.72
CA ASP A 108 -11.20 8.90 -15.07
C ASP A 108 -9.71 8.63 -15.13
N ALA A 109 -8.95 9.05 -14.11
CA ALA A 109 -7.54 8.74 -14.00
C ALA A 109 -7.26 7.32 -13.51
N TYR A 110 -8.27 6.52 -13.15
CA TYR A 110 -8.10 5.28 -12.42
C TYR A 110 -8.74 4.06 -13.07
N ILE A 111 -8.21 2.90 -12.66
CA ILE A 111 -8.88 1.60 -12.71
C ILE A 111 -8.91 0.99 -11.30
N LEU A 112 -9.75 -0.04 -11.14
CA LEU A 112 -9.85 -0.86 -9.96
C LEU A 112 -9.24 -2.23 -10.24
N LEU A 113 -8.29 -2.68 -9.42
CA LEU A 113 -7.80 -4.05 -9.43
C LEU A 113 -8.29 -4.78 -8.18
N PRO A 114 -8.93 -5.96 -8.29
CA PRO A 114 -9.31 -6.76 -7.13
C PRO A 114 -8.12 -7.02 -6.20
N LEU A 115 -8.39 -7.02 -4.89
CA LEU A 115 -7.43 -7.50 -3.89
C LEU A 115 -7.42 -9.04 -3.91
N GLU A 116 -6.87 -9.59 -4.98
CA GLU A 116 -6.65 -11.02 -5.20
C GLU A 116 -5.39 -11.23 -6.03
N HIS A 117 -4.61 -12.24 -5.65
CA HIS A 117 -3.43 -12.67 -6.38
C HIS A 117 -3.72 -12.83 -7.88
N GLY A 118 -2.83 -12.26 -8.69
CA GLY A 118 -2.84 -12.38 -10.14
C GLY A 118 -3.39 -11.17 -10.89
N PHE A 119 -4.14 -10.28 -10.22
CA PHE A 119 -4.58 -9.02 -10.84
C PHE A 119 -3.45 -7.97 -10.83
N ALA A 120 -2.98 -7.59 -9.65
CA ALA A 120 -1.72 -6.86 -9.55
C ALA A 120 -0.57 -7.80 -9.95
N ASN A 121 0.36 -7.31 -10.75
CA ASN A 121 1.51 -8.08 -11.21
C ASN A 121 2.65 -7.15 -11.63
N ASN A 122 3.87 -7.69 -11.68
CA ASN A 122 5.09 -6.93 -11.92
C ASN A 122 5.38 -6.58 -13.39
N GLN A 123 4.51 -6.96 -14.32
CA GLN A 123 4.60 -6.58 -15.74
C GLN A 123 3.76 -5.34 -16.02
N ASP A 124 2.57 -5.26 -15.42
CA ASP A 124 1.60 -4.19 -15.70
C ASP A 124 1.56 -3.10 -14.63
N CYS A 125 1.88 -3.45 -13.37
CA CYS A 125 1.60 -2.63 -12.19
C CYS A 125 2.89 -2.21 -11.45
N PHE A 126 2.90 -0.95 -11.02
CA PHE A 126 4.06 -0.32 -10.37
C PHE A 126 3.70 0.25 -9.04
N PHE A 127 4.42 -0.17 -8.02
CA PHE A 127 4.40 0.45 -6.71
C PHE A 127 5.54 1.46 -6.63
N ILE A 128 5.22 2.73 -6.39
CA ILE A 128 6.23 3.77 -6.15
C ILE A 128 6.37 4.02 -4.65
N SER A 129 7.53 3.67 -4.10
CA SER A 129 7.91 4.08 -2.75
C SER A 129 8.48 5.50 -2.77
N HIS A 130 8.02 6.36 -1.87
CA HIS A 130 8.38 7.77 -1.86
C HIS A 130 8.34 8.38 -0.45
N TYR A 131 9.00 9.54 -0.28
CA TYR A 131 8.96 10.26 0.99
C TYR A 131 7.71 11.11 1.12
N TRP A 132 7.08 11.04 2.30
CA TRP A 132 6.16 12.07 2.76
C TRP A 132 6.94 13.23 3.36
N ASN A 133 7.33 14.21 2.53
CA ASN A 133 8.17 15.32 2.99
C ASN A 133 7.39 16.26 3.94
N THR A 134 6.10 16.47 3.71
CA THR A 134 5.22 17.20 4.64
C THR A 134 3.90 16.45 4.87
N PRO A 135 3.19 16.73 5.98
CA PRO A 135 1.87 16.15 6.23
C PRO A 135 0.81 16.54 5.18
N GLU A 136 0.96 17.70 4.54
CA GLU A 136 -0.01 18.27 3.61
C GLU A 136 0.24 17.84 2.16
N HIS A 137 1.48 17.55 1.80
CA HIS A 137 1.85 17.09 0.46
C HIS A 137 3.22 16.38 0.51
N PRO A 138 3.36 15.18 -0.10
CA PRO A 138 4.62 14.45 -0.08
C PRO A 138 5.69 15.14 -0.93
N ASP A 139 5.32 15.75 -2.05
CA ASP A 139 6.25 16.45 -2.95
C ASP A 139 5.71 17.83 -3.39
N PRO A 140 5.71 18.84 -2.50
CA PRO A 140 5.07 20.14 -2.78
C PRO A 140 5.74 20.94 -3.91
N GLN A 141 6.96 20.57 -4.32
CA GLN A 141 7.73 21.25 -5.37
C GLN A 141 7.86 20.42 -6.65
N GLY A 142 7.30 19.22 -6.69
CA GLY A 142 7.34 18.34 -7.87
C GLY A 142 8.73 17.76 -8.15
N HIS A 143 9.61 17.73 -7.15
CA HIS A 143 10.98 17.24 -7.31
C HIS A 143 10.98 15.74 -7.56
N ASP A 144 10.29 14.99 -6.70
CA ASP A 144 10.17 13.54 -6.78
C ASP A 144 9.34 13.16 -8.02
N MET A 145 8.26 13.89 -8.29
CA MET A 145 7.42 13.69 -9.48
C MET A 145 8.25 13.76 -10.77
N ARG A 146 9.13 14.75 -10.92
CA ARG A 146 9.97 14.87 -12.13
C ARG A 146 10.90 13.67 -12.32
N LEU A 147 11.49 13.17 -11.23
CA LEU A 147 12.35 11.99 -11.30
C LEU A 147 11.53 10.76 -11.71
N PHE A 148 10.37 10.53 -11.11
CA PHE A 148 9.48 9.42 -11.50
C PHE A 148 9.07 9.50 -12.97
N LEU A 149 8.83 10.69 -13.51
CA LEU A 149 8.50 10.86 -14.93
C LEU A 149 9.66 10.51 -15.87
N GLU A 150 10.90 10.80 -15.47
CA GLU A 150 12.10 10.42 -16.23
C GLU A 150 12.22 8.89 -16.33
N ASP A 151 11.88 8.19 -15.25
CA ASP A 151 11.99 6.73 -15.17
C ASP A 151 10.83 6.03 -15.89
N ILE A 152 9.60 6.45 -15.59
CA ILE A 152 8.38 5.80 -16.09
C ILE A 152 8.13 6.14 -17.56
N GLY A 153 8.62 7.28 -18.06
CA GLY A 153 8.37 7.73 -19.43
C GLY A 153 8.75 6.70 -20.51
N GLN A 154 9.73 5.83 -20.26
CA GLN A 154 10.26 4.86 -21.22
C GLN A 154 9.82 3.42 -21.00
N THR A 155 9.00 3.16 -19.99
CA THR A 155 8.60 1.79 -19.62
C THR A 155 7.37 1.30 -20.39
N GLU A 156 7.15 0.00 -20.47
CA GLU A 156 5.93 -0.60 -21.07
C GLU A 156 4.77 -0.73 -20.07
N TRP A 157 4.91 -0.07 -18.93
CA TRP A 157 4.03 -0.19 -17.78
C TRP A 157 2.67 0.45 -18.03
N SER A 158 1.61 -0.12 -17.46
CA SER A 158 0.23 0.37 -17.70
C SER A 158 -0.35 1.12 -16.51
N TYR A 159 -0.03 0.69 -15.29
CA TYR A 159 -0.71 1.13 -14.07
C TYR A 159 0.27 1.51 -12.97
N VAL A 160 0.07 2.69 -12.40
CA VAL A 160 0.92 3.26 -11.36
C VAL A 160 0.15 3.34 -10.05
N TRP A 161 0.80 2.93 -8.98
CA TRP A 161 0.30 3.01 -7.62
C TRP A 161 1.26 3.80 -6.75
N VAL A 162 0.73 4.90 -6.21
CA VAL A 162 1.38 5.69 -5.17
C VAL A 162 0.32 5.90 -4.10
N ASP A 163 0.59 5.52 -2.86
CA ASP A 163 -0.35 5.66 -1.72
C ASP A 163 -1.06 7.03 -1.70
N TRP A 164 -0.33 8.13 -1.88
CA TRP A 164 -0.86 9.50 -1.89
C TRP A 164 -1.91 9.74 -2.97
N THR A 165 -1.67 9.19 -4.15
CA THR A 165 -2.50 9.41 -5.35
C THR A 165 -3.59 8.35 -5.50
N CYS A 166 -3.42 7.19 -4.86
CA CYS A 166 -4.25 5.99 -5.05
C CYS A 166 -5.05 5.60 -3.80
N MET A 167 -4.84 6.26 -2.66
CA MET A 167 -5.67 6.08 -1.46
C MET A 167 -6.19 7.43 -0.96
N PRO A 168 -7.40 7.47 -0.37
CA PRO A 168 -7.92 8.69 0.24
C PRO A 168 -6.98 9.26 1.31
N GLN A 169 -6.69 10.56 1.26
CA GLN A 169 -5.82 11.24 2.22
C GLN A 169 -6.60 12.24 3.08
N SER A 170 -6.13 12.52 4.29
CA SER A 170 -6.81 13.42 5.24
C SER A 170 -7.10 14.82 4.67
N PRO A 171 -8.26 15.45 4.97
CA PRO A 171 -9.39 14.88 5.72
C PRO A 171 -10.12 13.82 4.91
N ARG A 172 -10.59 12.75 5.59
CA ARG A 172 -11.31 11.64 4.99
C ARG A 172 -12.75 11.60 5.47
N THR A 173 -13.67 11.16 4.61
CA THR A 173 -15.03 10.74 5.00
C THR A 173 -14.98 9.44 5.83
N GLU A 174 -16.13 8.99 6.34
CA GLU A 174 -16.21 7.72 7.07
C GLU A 174 -15.89 6.52 6.15
N ALA A 175 -16.50 6.48 4.96
CA ALA A 175 -16.25 5.46 3.95
C ALA A 175 -14.77 5.44 3.50
N GLU A 176 -14.17 6.60 3.24
CA GLU A 176 -12.75 6.72 2.91
C GLU A 176 -11.84 6.29 4.06
N SER A 177 -12.23 6.57 5.31
CA SER A 177 -11.49 6.13 6.49
C SER A 177 -11.54 4.62 6.67
N TYR A 178 -12.70 4.01 6.42
CA TYR A 178 -12.88 2.55 6.41
C TYR A 178 -12.01 1.92 5.32
N TYR A 179 -12.12 2.40 4.07
CA TYR A 179 -11.30 1.93 2.95
C TYR A 179 -9.81 2.03 3.26
N PHE A 180 -9.32 3.23 3.62
CA PHE A 180 -7.91 3.47 3.89
C PHE A 180 -7.37 2.51 4.97
N LYS A 181 -8.11 2.30 6.06
CA LYS A 181 -7.68 1.44 7.15
C LYS A 181 -7.58 -0.03 6.72
N ASN A 182 -8.50 -0.50 5.87
CA ASN A 182 -8.45 -1.86 5.36
C ASN A 182 -7.30 -2.03 4.37
N MET A 183 -7.16 -1.12 3.40
CA MET A 183 -6.13 -1.23 2.37
C MET A 183 -4.70 -1.10 2.91
N LEU A 184 -4.48 -0.29 3.95
CA LEU A 184 -3.15 -0.13 4.55
C LEU A 184 -2.52 -1.47 4.98
N GLN A 185 -3.34 -2.43 5.38
CA GLN A 185 -2.88 -3.75 5.83
C GLN A 185 -2.36 -4.64 4.69
N PHE A 186 -2.69 -4.30 3.44
CA PHE A 186 -2.34 -5.07 2.25
C PHE A 186 -1.29 -4.39 1.37
N ILE A 187 -0.70 -3.27 1.84
CA ILE A 187 0.48 -2.68 1.18
C ILE A 187 1.61 -3.71 0.97
N PRO A 188 1.94 -4.60 1.93
CA PRO A 188 2.97 -5.61 1.70
C PRO A 188 2.67 -6.49 0.49
N THR A 189 1.40 -6.86 0.29
CA THR A 189 0.94 -7.62 -0.89
C THR A 189 1.20 -6.85 -2.18
N LEU A 190 0.91 -5.54 -2.23
CA LEU A 190 1.23 -4.73 -3.41
C LEU A 190 2.73 -4.69 -3.71
N VAL A 191 3.57 -4.56 -2.69
CA VAL A 191 5.03 -4.54 -2.86
C VAL A 191 5.55 -5.87 -3.39
N ARG A 192 4.92 -6.99 -3.01
CA ARG A 192 5.24 -8.33 -3.55
C ARG A 192 4.76 -8.55 -4.98
N ASP A 193 3.57 -8.07 -5.29
CA ASP A 193 2.92 -8.36 -6.57
C ASP A 193 3.36 -7.41 -7.69
N CYS A 194 3.60 -6.15 -7.38
CA CYS A 194 3.97 -5.12 -8.35
C CYS A 194 5.48 -5.09 -8.59
N ALA A 195 5.87 -4.49 -9.70
CA ALA A 195 7.24 -4.03 -9.81
C ALA A 195 7.41 -2.74 -9.00
N PHE A 196 8.65 -2.45 -8.61
CA PHE A 196 8.96 -1.51 -7.54
C PHE A 196 9.84 -0.39 -8.07
N GLU A 197 9.39 0.86 -7.90
CA GLU A 197 10.11 2.06 -8.29
C GLU A 197 10.34 2.94 -7.06
N TRP A 198 11.48 3.63 -7.03
CA TRP A 198 11.84 4.52 -5.94
C TRP A 198 12.77 5.63 -6.43
N ARG A 199 12.72 6.78 -5.76
CA ARG A 199 13.76 7.81 -5.84
C ARG A 199 13.91 8.45 -4.46
N PHE A 200 15.10 8.32 -3.86
CA PHE A 200 15.40 8.83 -2.52
C PHE A 200 16.60 9.80 -2.54
N PRO A 201 16.49 10.99 -3.17
CA PRO A 201 17.63 11.87 -3.45
C PRO A 201 18.51 12.18 -2.23
N SER A 202 17.92 12.18 -1.04
CA SER A 202 18.64 12.22 0.23
C SER A 202 18.10 11.14 1.17
N PHE A 203 19.00 10.36 1.76
CA PHE A 203 18.62 9.36 2.75
C PHE A 203 17.90 9.99 3.96
N ALA A 204 16.69 9.51 4.23
CA ALA A 204 15.97 9.74 5.47
C ALA A 204 15.54 8.38 6.08
N PRO A 205 15.79 8.12 7.37
CA PRO A 205 15.51 6.83 8.00
C PRO A 205 14.01 6.69 8.30
N ARG A 206 13.21 6.46 7.27
CA ARG A 206 11.75 6.21 7.38
C ARG A 206 11.49 4.72 7.47
N ALA A 207 10.84 4.28 8.55
CA ALA A 207 10.71 2.86 8.85
C ALA A 207 9.79 2.14 7.84
N TRP A 208 8.73 2.80 7.36
CA TRP A 208 7.87 2.27 6.30
C TRP A 208 8.65 1.99 5.00
N ILE A 209 9.52 2.92 4.56
CA ILE A 209 10.34 2.72 3.36
C ILE A 209 11.34 1.57 3.55
N LEU A 210 11.97 1.46 4.72
CA LEU A 210 12.83 0.31 5.00
C LEU A 210 12.06 -1.00 4.93
N PHE A 211 10.82 -1.01 5.42
CA PHE A 211 9.94 -2.18 5.36
C PHE A 211 9.53 -2.53 3.93
N GLU A 212 9.12 -1.56 3.12
CA GLU A 212 8.81 -1.78 1.69
C GLU A 212 10.02 -2.36 0.93
N ILE A 213 11.22 -1.81 1.17
CA ILE A 213 12.46 -2.31 0.55
C ILE A 213 12.79 -3.72 1.06
N ALA A 214 12.64 -3.99 2.37
CA ALA A 214 12.88 -5.31 2.95
C ALA A 214 11.89 -6.35 2.38
N GLU A 215 10.61 -6.00 2.30
CA GLU A 215 9.56 -6.81 1.70
C GLU A 215 9.95 -7.17 0.27
N TYR A 216 10.29 -6.18 -0.56
CA TYR A 216 10.70 -6.40 -1.95
C TYR A 216 11.94 -7.31 -2.05
N VAL A 217 13.04 -6.94 -1.37
CA VAL A 217 14.33 -7.65 -1.43
C VAL A 217 14.21 -9.10 -0.96
N PHE A 218 13.45 -9.36 0.10
CA PHE A 218 13.31 -10.70 0.63
C PHE A 218 12.30 -11.55 -0.14
N THR A 219 11.47 -10.96 -0.98
CA THR A 219 10.42 -11.70 -1.72
C THR A 219 10.66 -11.74 -3.21
N HIS A 220 11.70 -11.12 -3.76
CA HIS A 220 11.99 -11.14 -5.19
C HIS A 220 13.32 -11.84 -5.51
N SER A 221 13.30 -12.74 -6.50
CA SER A 221 14.48 -13.49 -6.93
C SER A 221 15.38 -12.71 -7.90
N GLY A 222 14.84 -11.68 -8.56
CA GLY A 222 15.58 -10.80 -9.48
C GLY A 222 16.52 -9.82 -8.79
N GLY A 223 16.46 -9.72 -7.45
CA GLY A 223 17.10 -8.66 -6.70
C GLY A 223 16.50 -7.30 -7.00
N ILE A 224 17.10 -6.26 -6.43
CA ILE A 224 16.73 -4.86 -6.64
C ILE A 224 17.88 -4.16 -7.36
N ALA A 225 17.56 -3.27 -8.31
CA ALA A 225 18.58 -2.45 -8.93
C ALA A 225 19.28 -1.60 -7.84
N ILE A 226 20.61 -1.62 -7.79
CA ILE A 226 21.34 -0.86 -6.78
C ILE A 226 21.74 0.49 -7.39
N THR A 227 21.05 1.53 -6.97
CA THR A 227 21.36 2.93 -7.23
C THR A 227 21.95 3.58 -5.97
N GLU A 228 22.59 4.75 -6.13
CA GLU A 228 23.24 5.45 -5.01
C GLU A 228 22.25 5.78 -3.87
N ASP A 229 21.04 6.18 -4.22
CA ASP A 229 19.99 6.61 -3.31
C ASP A 229 19.37 5.48 -2.47
N ILE A 230 19.32 4.24 -2.98
CA ILE A 230 18.80 3.09 -2.22
C ILE A 230 19.87 2.34 -1.43
N THR A 231 21.15 2.54 -1.76
CA THR A 231 22.28 1.82 -1.16
C THR A 231 22.25 1.81 0.39
N PRO A 232 21.96 2.92 1.09
CA PRO A 232 21.86 2.89 2.55
C PRO A 232 20.77 1.95 3.06
N PHE A 233 19.59 1.95 2.42
CA PHE A 233 18.51 1.04 2.79
C PHE A 233 18.88 -0.42 2.56
N ILE A 234 19.50 -0.76 1.43
CA ILE A 234 19.96 -2.14 1.16
C ILE A 234 20.96 -2.59 2.22
N SER A 235 21.92 -1.73 2.58
CA SER A 235 22.87 -2.02 3.66
C SER A 235 22.15 -2.30 4.98
N HIS A 236 21.14 -1.50 5.31
CA HIS A 236 20.38 -1.68 6.54
C HIS A 236 19.50 -2.93 6.49
N VAL A 237 18.90 -3.27 5.35
CA VAL A 237 18.13 -4.53 5.16
C VAL A 237 19.02 -5.75 5.42
N ILE A 238 20.26 -5.74 4.93
CA ILE A 238 21.24 -6.80 5.24
C ILE A 238 21.54 -6.83 6.75
N GLU A 239 21.72 -5.68 7.37
CA GLU A 239 21.98 -5.56 8.82
C GLU A 239 20.79 -6.08 9.66
N LEU A 240 19.53 -5.93 9.21
CA LEU A 240 18.36 -6.49 9.90
C LEU A 240 18.48 -8.01 10.09
N VAL A 241 19.05 -8.72 9.11
CA VAL A 241 19.25 -10.18 9.18
C VAL A 241 20.40 -10.53 10.12
N GLN A 242 21.48 -9.74 10.10
CA GLN A 242 22.71 -9.99 10.85
C GLN A 242 22.56 -9.65 12.33
N GLU A 243 22.08 -8.44 12.63
CA GLU A 243 22.08 -7.85 13.98
C GLU A 243 20.66 -7.79 14.59
N GLY A 244 19.63 -7.98 13.78
CA GLY A 244 18.23 -7.92 14.19
C GLY A 244 17.57 -6.56 13.95
N VAL A 245 16.24 -6.56 13.96
CA VAL A 245 15.43 -5.40 13.57
C VAL A 245 15.62 -4.22 14.51
N ARG A 246 15.31 -4.39 15.80
CA ARG A 246 15.32 -3.30 16.78
C ARG A 246 16.70 -2.62 16.94
N PRO A 247 17.83 -3.37 17.04
CA PRO A 247 19.15 -2.75 17.09
C PRO A 247 19.45 -1.89 15.85
N THR A 248 19.15 -2.41 14.65
CA THR A 248 19.35 -1.70 13.38
C THR A 248 18.52 -0.41 13.33
N LEU A 249 17.21 -0.49 13.64
CA LEU A 249 16.33 0.68 13.62
C LEU A 249 16.82 1.76 14.60
N SER A 250 17.22 1.36 15.81
CA SER A 250 17.74 2.28 16.83
C SER A 250 19.06 2.94 16.40
N LYS A 251 19.99 2.17 15.85
CA LYS A 251 21.31 2.63 15.40
C LYS A 251 21.23 3.73 14.34
N TYR A 252 20.28 3.61 13.41
CA TYR A 252 20.12 4.56 12.30
C TYR A 252 18.97 5.55 12.48
N GLY A 253 18.29 5.54 13.64
CA GLY A 253 17.25 6.50 13.98
C GLY A 253 15.98 6.37 13.12
N TYR A 254 15.58 5.14 12.79
CA TYR A 254 14.38 4.90 11.98
C TYR A 254 13.09 5.28 12.72
N THR A 255 12.23 6.04 12.03
CA THR A 255 10.96 6.56 12.59
C THR A 255 9.80 6.43 11.59
N CYS A 256 8.57 6.43 12.11
CA CYS A 256 7.36 6.61 11.32
C CYS A 256 6.82 8.04 11.52
N THR A 257 6.16 8.60 10.51
CA THR A 257 5.45 9.89 10.65
C THR A 257 4.37 9.80 11.74
N ASN A 258 3.66 8.67 11.79
CA ASN A 258 2.78 8.32 12.89
C ASN A 258 3.45 7.30 13.82
N ASN A 259 3.75 7.73 15.06
CA ASN A 259 4.46 6.89 16.03
C ASN A 259 3.70 5.60 16.39
N SER A 260 2.37 5.52 16.21
CA SER A 260 1.64 4.27 16.44
C SER A 260 2.05 3.14 15.50
N ASP A 261 2.55 3.48 14.31
CA ASP A 261 2.80 2.52 13.25
C ASP A 261 4.12 1.78 13.46
N ILE A 262 5.03 2.31 14.29
CA ILE A 262 6.37 1.73 14.45
C ILE A 262 6.32 0.29 14.97
N LEU A 263 5.35 -0.04 15.83
CA LEU A 263 5.19 -1.41 16.33
C LEU A 263 4.71 -2.37 15.25
N TYR A 264 3.84 -1.90 14.35
CA TYR A 264 3.37 -2.67 13.20
C TYR A 264 4.53 -2.94 12.25
N VAL A 265 5.30 -1.90 11.90
CA VAL A 265 6.48 -2.02 11.03
C VAL A 265 7.54 -2.94 11.63
N ILE A 266 7.84 -2.82 12.94
CA ILE A 266 8.78 -3.72 13.62
C ILE A 266 8.31 -5.17 13.55
N GLY A 267 7.03 -5.44 13.84
CA GLY A 267 6.49 -6.80 13.83
C GLY A 267 6.64 -7.47 12.47
N TRP A 268 6.32 -6.75 11.39
CA TRP A 268 6.47 -7.28 10.03
C TRP A 268 7.92 -7.43 9.58
N LEU A 269 8.80 -6.48 9.91
CA LEU A 269 10.23 -6.63 9.65
C LEU A 269 10.81 -7.86 10.37
N GLU A 270 10.40 -8.12 11.61
CA GLU A 270 10.85 -9.28 12.38
C GLU A 270 10.33 -10.59 11.76
N VAL A 271 9.06 -10.63 11.31
CA VAL A 271 8.51 -11.76 10.56
C VAL A 271 9.33 -12.02 9.29
N LEU A 272 9.61 -10.99 8.49
CA LEU A 272 10.41 -11.11 7.26
C LEU A 272 11.80 -11.68 7.55
N VAL A 273 12.52 -11.12 8.53
CA VAL A 273 13.86 -11.58 8.90
C VAL A 273 13.84 -13.04 9.37
N ILE A 274 12.85 -13.45 10.16
CA ILE A 274 12.71 -14.84 10.61
C ILE A 274 12.46 -15.76 9.40
N LEU A 275 11.53 -15.39 8.50
CA LEU A 275 11.22 -16.19 7.32
C LEU A 275 12.42 -16.33 6.37
N VAL A 276 13.23 -15.29 6.20
CA VAL A 276 14.49 -15.34 5.43
C VAL A 276 15.47 -16.35 6.01
N LYS A 277 15.55 -16.44 7.35
CA LYS A 277 16.46 -17.38 8.03
C LYS A 277 15.98 -18.83 7.93
N ILE A 278 14.68 -19.07 8.02
CA ILE A 278 14.08 -20.41 7.98
C ILE A 278 13.97 -20.92 6.53
N PHE A 279 13.57 -20.06 5.59
CA PHE A 279 13.28 -20.43 4.21
C PHE A 279 14.13 -19.61 3.25
N PRO A 280 15.30 -20.12 2.80
CA PRO A 280 16.14 -19.44 1.81
C PRO A 280 15.50 -19.34 0.41
N ASP A 281 14.50 -20.18 0.11
CA ASP A 281 13.76 -20.12 -1.15
C ASP A 281 12.78 -18.95 -1.18
N VAL A 282 12.90 -18.11 -2.21
CA VAL A 282 12.08 -16.90 -2.40
C VAL A 282 10.61 -17.26 -2.63
N GLY A 283 10.34 -18.25 -3.48
CA GLY A 283 8.97 -18.65 -3.84
C GLY A 283 8.19 -19.18 -2.63
N MET A 284 8.85 -19.96 -1.77
CA MET A 284 8.28 -20.42 -0.51
C MET A 284 7.95 -19.24 0.42
N ARG A 285 8.84 -18.24 0.54
CA ARG A 285 8.57 -17.04 1.35
C ARG A 285 7.37 -16.27 0.84
N GLN A 286 7.26 -16.05 -0.48
CA GLN A 286 6.08 -15.43 -1.09
C GLN A 286 4.81 -16.22 -0.73
N GLN A 287 4.77 -17.54 -0.96
CA GLN A 287 3.61 -18.37 -0.64
C GLN A 287 3.20 -18.29 0.84
N ILE A 288 4.18 -18.26 1.75
CA ILE A 288 3.92 -18.10 3.19
C ILE A 288 3.30 -16.73 3.46
N LEU A 289 3.89 -15.66 2.94
CA LEU A 289 3.45 -14.27 3.16
C LEU A 289 2.07 -14.00 2.55
N ASP A 290 1.81 -14.47 1.33
CA ASP A 290 0.51 -14.35 0.67
C ASP A 290 -0.60 -15.03 1.46
N SER A 291 -0.27 -16.17 2.07
CA SER A 291 -1.19 -16.87 2.96
C SER A 291 -1.37 -16.14 4.30
N LEU A 292 -0.32 -15.46 4.78
CA LEU A 292 -0.31 -14.67 6.03
C LEU A 292 -1.15 -13.40 5.95
N ASP A 293 -1.14 -12.77 4.77
CA ASP A 293 -1.85 -11.54 4.46
C ASP A 293 -3.35 -11.75 4.26
N THR A 294 -3.81 -13.00 4.16
CA THR A 294 -5.26 -13.30 4.15
C THR A 294 -5.93 -12.88 5.47
N ASP A 295 -7.23 -12.56 5.42
CA ASP A 295 -8.11 -12.12 6.52
C ASP A 295 -8.14 -13.03 7.76
N ASN A 296 -7.41 -14.15 7.76
CA ASN A 296 -7.27 -15.01 8.93
C ASN A 296 -6.42 -14.31 10.00
N VAL A 297 -7.15 -13.66 10.88
CA VAL A 297 -6.68 -13.13 12.14
C VAL A 297 -6.44 -14.29 13.11
N GLY A 298 -5.19 -14.50 13.51
CA GLY A 298 -4.82 -15.41 14.59
C GLY A 298 -3.66 -16.34 14.23
N ILE A 299 -3.87 -17.63 14.48
CA ILE A 299 -2.89 -18.69 14.25
C ILE A 299 -3.05 -19.19 12.81
N PHE A 300 -2.07 -18.88 11.99
CA PHE A 300 -1.89 -19.44 10.68
C PHE A 300 -1.09 -20.75 10.77
N ARG A 301 -1.48 -21.78 10.01
CA ARG A 301 -0.74 -23.06 9.95
C ARG A 301 -0.59 -23.54 8.52
N LEU A 302 0.65 -23.74 8.08
CA LEU A 302 0.97 -24.46 6.86
C LEU A 302 1.36 -25.88 7.19
N THR A 303 0.35 -26.74 7.29
CA THR A 303 0.52 -28.17 7.57
C THR A 303 1.56 -28.87 6.70
N PRO A 304 1.67 -28.61 5.38
CA PRO A 304 2.65 -29.30 4.53
C PRO A 304 4.10 -29.09 4.94
N ILE A 305 4.43 -27.93 5.54
CA ILE A 305 5.79 -27.57 5.98
C ILE A 305 5.91 -27.47 7.51
N GLY A 306 4.85 -27.84 8.24
CA GLY A 306 4.81 -27.78 9.70
C GLY A 306 4.98 -26.39 10.32
N LEU A 307 4.75 -25.31 9.57
CA LEU A 307 4.93 -23.94 10.03
C LEU A 307 3.65 -23.42 10.71
N GLY A 308 3.78 -22.88 11.93
CA GLY A 308 2.72 -22.17 12.63
C GLY A 308 3.11 -20.72 12.87
N ILE A 309 2.21 -19.75 12.62
CA ILE A 309 2.47 -18.33 12.87
C ILE A 309 1.30 -17.75 13.67
N ASP A 310 1.58 -17.26 14.88
CA ASP A 310 0.62 -16.58 15.74
C ASP A 310 0.95 -15.08 15.78
N LYS A 311 0.24 -14.30 14.94
CA LYS A 311 0.42 -12.84 14.80
C LYS A 311 0.14 -12.09 16.11
N ARG A 312 -0.74 -12.64 16.96
CA ARG A 312 -1.18 -12.04 18.22
C ARG A 312 -0.20 -12.29 19.35
N ARG A 313 0.37 -13.49 19.42
CA ARG A 313 1.39 -13.84 20.43
C ARG A 313 2.80 -13.47 19.99
N GLY A 314 3.01 -13.19 18.71
CA GLY A 314 4.32 -12.89 18.17
C GLY A 314 5.21 -14.13 18.14
N ILE A 315 4.69 -15.25 17.65
CA ILE A 315 5.41 -16.54 17.64
C ILE A 315 5.34 -17.19 16.25
N ILE A 316 6.48 -17.62 15.73
CA ILE A 316 6.60 -18.54 14.59
C ILE A 316 7.12 -19.88 15.14
N THR A 317 6.46 -20.98 14.82
CA THR A 317 6.83 -22.33 15.26
C THR A 317 7.15 -23.19 14.05
N GLU A 318 8.33 -23.78 14.03
CA GLU A 318 8.77 -24.74 13.01
C GLU A 318 8.23 -26.15 13.26
N GLN A 319 8.41 -27.04 12.28
CA GLN A 319 7.95 -28.43 12.36
C GLN A 319 8.53 -29.21 13.55
N ASP A 320 9.76 -28.90 13.96
CA ASP A 320 10.44 -29.52 15.09
C ASP A 320 10.05 -28.92 16.46
N GLY A 321 9.18 -27.90 16.47
CA GLY A 321 8.76 -27.18 17.66
C GLY A 321 9.63 -25.99 18.04
N THR A 322 10.67 -25.66 17.27
CA THR A 322 11.49 -24.47 17.48
C THR A 322 10.62 -23.21 17.37
N GLU A 323 10.64 -22.38 18.41
CA GLU A 323 9.88 -21.13 18.47
C GLU A 323 10.79 -19.92 18.22
N HIS A 324 10.37 -19.07 17.28
CA HIS A 324 10.94 -17.74 17.04
C HIS A 324 9.95 -16.68 17.52
N ARG A 325 10.45 -15.66 18.22
CA ARG A 325 9.62 -14.58 18.76
C ARG A 325 9.75 -13.32 17.92
N PHE A 326 8.63 -12.64 17.73
CA PHE A 326 8.56 -11.32 17.12
C PHE A 326 7.56 -10.44 17.88
N THR A 327 7.54 -9.17 17.54
CA THR A 327 6.64 -8.16 18.10
C THR A 327 5.23 -8.42 17.59
N PRO A 328 4.23 -8.63 18.47
CA PRO A 328 2.86 -8.83 18.05
C PRO A 328 2.38 -7.72 17.11
N ILE A 329 1.74 -8.11 16.01
CA ILE A 329 1.28 -7.17 14.98
C ILE A 329 -0.08 -6.59 15.42
N PRO A 330 -0.19 -5.26 15.65
CA PRO A 330 -1.45 -4.63 16.07
C PRO A 330 -2.54 -4.76 15.00
N GLY A 331 -3.82 -4.83 15.43
CA GLY A 331 -4.97 -4.78 14.52
C GLY A 331 -5.46 -6.13 14.00
N THR A 332 -4.80 -7.24 14.35
CA THR A 332 -5.33 -8.59 14.13
C THR A 332 -6.38 -8.91 15.22
N HIS A 333 -7.64 -8.48 15.02
CA HIS A 333 -8.79 -8.74 15.93
C HIS A 333 -9.75 -9.82 15.45
#